data_AF-A0A9W9JCB8-F1
#
_entry.id   AF-A0A9W9JCB8-F1
#
_cell.length_a   1.000
_cell.length_b   1.000
_cell.length_c   1.000
_cell.angle_alpha   90.00
_cell.angle_beta   90.00
_cell.angle_gamma   90.00
#
_symmetry.space_group_name_H-M   'P 1'
#
loop_
_entity.id
_entity.type
_entity.pdbx_description
1 polymer ?
#
loop_
_entity_poly.entity_id
_entity_poly.type
_entity_poly.pdbx_seq_one_letter_code
_entity_poly.pdbx_strand_id
1 'polypeptide(L)'
;MATKFVTSTNSMVLRYWSKCNTPPVAARYLNSPTHPIRPKIVDLCAHRERKTLWWRVSVSQIQQSKRVVRSWCGRRVRIAFEQALKQQGLDKLGKPLVSECPSRGKKLTGTIEIYIQPPCVTQDFEGIQKDAHHLLTLLLDHESTRK
;
A
#
# COMPACT_ATOMS: atom_id res chain seq x y z
N MET A 1 17.74 10.95 3.73
CA MET A 1 16.29 10.85 3.41
C MET A 1 16.05 9.52 2.71
N ALA A 2 15.02 8.75 3.09
CA ALA A 2 14.76 7.47 2.41
C ALA A 2 14.35 7.73 0.95
N THR A 3 15.07 7.14 -0.01
CA THR A 3 14.75 7.24 -1.44
C THR A 3 13.32 6.75 -1.66
N LYS A 4 12.48 7.64 -2.16
CA LYS A 4 11.07 7.41 -2.37
C LYS A 4 10.89 6.95 -3.82
N PHE A 5 10.45 5.71 -4.01
CA PHE A 5 10.01 5.25 -5.32
C PHE A 5 8.59 5.74 -5.56
N VAL A 6 8.33 6.32 -6.74
CA VAL A 6 7.00 6.80 -7.12
C VAL A 6 6.74 6.38 -8.55
N THR A 7 5.58 5.78 -8.76
CA THR A 7 5.10 5.41 -10.09
C THR A 7 3.59 5.62 -10.13
N SER A 8 3.03 5.75 -11.33
CA SER A 8 1.64 6.10 -11.53
C SER A 8 1.06 5.47 -12.77
N THR A 9 -0.20 5.06 -12.67
CA THR A 9 -1.08 4.82 -13.81
C THR A 9 -2.13 5.92 -13.85
N ASN A 10 -3.05 5.84 -14.82
CA ASN A 10 -4.19 6.76 -14.89
C ASN A 10 -5.10 6.69 -13.65
N SER A 11 -5.20 5.52 -13.02
CA SER A 11 -6.15 5.25 -11.94
C SER A 11 -5.53 5.28 -10.54
N MET A 12 -4.20 5.14 -10.43
CA MET A 12 -3.52 5.08 -9.14
C MET A 12 -2.12 5.70 -9.17
N VAL A 13 -1.68 6.18 -8.02
CA VAL A 13 -0.28 6.53 -7.78
C VAL A 13 0.24 5.68 -6.63
N LEU A 14 1.32 4.95 -6.86
CA LEU A 14 2.01 4.15 -5.84
C LEU A 14 3.24 4.92 -5.36
N ARG A 15 3.36 5.06 -4.04
CA ARG A 15 4.54 5.60 -3.37
C ARG A 15 5.12 4.54 -2.45
N TYR A 16 6.41 4.31 -2.56
CA TYR A 16 7.11 3.31 -1.75
C TYR A 16 8.31 3.92 -1.03
N TRP A 17 8.49 3.45 0.20
CA TRP A 17 9.67 3.67 1.03
C TRP A 17 10.16 2.33 1.54
N SER A 18 11.46 2.05 1.41
CA SER A 18 12.06 0.80 1.92
C SER A 18 12.03 0.67 3.44
N LYS A 19 11.80 1.77 4.16
CA LYS A 19 11.62 1.79 5.62
C LYS A 19 10.14 1.85 5.98
N CYS A 20 9.79 1.17 7.07
CA CYS A 20 8.45 1.23 7.65
C CYS A 20 8.23 2.59 8.31
N ASN A 21 7.41 3.43 7.70
CA ASN A 21 7.09 4.76 8.18
C ASN A 21 5.78 4.75 8.98
N THR A 22 5.68 5.64 9.96
CA THR A 22 4.44 5.84 10.70
C THR A 22 3.34 6.32 9.75
N PRO A 23 2.17 5.65 9.71
CA PRO A 23 1.07 6.09 8.86
C PRO A 23 0.54 7.44 9.34
N PRO A 24 0.08 8.33 8.46
CA PRO A 24 -0.32 9.69 8.85
C PRO A 24 -1.52 9.72 9.78
N VAL A 25 -2.38 8.70 9.76
CA VAL A 25 -3.47 8.58 10.75
C VAL A 25 -2.90 8.41 12.15
N ALA A 26 -1.90 7.56 12.34
CA ALA A 26 -1.22 7.44 13.63
C ALA A 26 -0.45 8.72 13.99
N ALA A 27 0.23 9.33 13.01
CA ALA A 27 0.99 10.57 13.21
C ALA A 27 0.13 11.70 13.79
N ARG A 28 -1.15 11.83 13.36
CA ARG A 28 -2.09 12.82 13.91
C ARG A 28 -2.22 12.74 15.43
N TYR A 29 -2.31 11.52 15.96
CA TYR A 29 -2.50 11.28 17.39
C TYR A 29 -1.18 11.29 18.16
N LEU A 30 -0.09 10.81 17.55
CA LEU A 30 1.24 10.90 18.16
C LEU A 30 1.67 12.34 18.40
N ASN A 31 1.33 13.24 17.47
CA ASN A 31 1.60 14.67 17.53
C ASN A 31 0.61 15.46 18.40
N SER A 32 -0.39 14.81 19.00
CA SER A 32 -1.39 15.44 19.87
C SER A 32 -1.31 14.84 21.28
N PRO A 33 -0.42 15.34 22.17
CA PRO A 33 -0.16 14.77 23.48
C PRO A 33 -1.42 14.58 24.35
N THR A 34 -2.39 15.48 24.22
CA THR A 34 -3.62 15.52 25.02
C THR A 34 -4.72 14.58 24.50
N HIS A 35 -4.55 13.94 23.35
CA HIS A 35 -5.60 13.13 22.76
C HIS A 35 -5.80 11.81 23.54
N PRO A 36 -7.03 11.46 23.95
CA PRO A 36 -7.29 10.31 24.84
C PRO A 36 -6.88 8.96 24.22
N ILE A 37 -6.95 8.82 22.89
CA ILE A 37 -6.54 7.60 22.18
C ILE A 37 -5.00 7.48 22.06
N ARG A 38 -4.23 8.54 22.33
CA ARG A 38 -2.77 8.56 22.09
C ARG A 38 -2.01 7.44 22.78
N PRO A 39 -2.22 7.11 24.07
CA PRO A 39 -1.47 6.03 24.74
C PRO A 39 -1.57 4.71 23.99
N LYS A 40 -2.77 4.36 23.51
CA LYS A 40 -3.02 3.16 22.70
C LYS A 40 -2.28 3.18 21.35
N ILE A 41 -2.20 4.35 20.70
CA ILE A 41 -1.52 4.48 19.41
C ILE A 41 -0.01 4.45 19.56
N VAL A 42 0.54 5.06 20.61
CA VAL A 42 1.96 4.95 20.97
C VAL A 42 2.34 3.49 21.16
N ASP A 43 1.57 2.77 21.97
CA ASP A 43 1.76 1.35 22.24
C ASP A 43 1.68 0.50 20.96
N LEU A 44 0.63 0.69 20.15
CA LEU A 44 0.46 -0.01 18.88
C LEU A 44 1.62 0.26 17.91
N CYS A 45 2.09 1.51 17.81
CA CYS A 45 3.22 1.87 16.95
C CYS A 45 4.56 1.32 17.46
N ALA A 46 4.73 1.20 18.79
CA ALA A 46 5.93 0.62 19.39
C ALA A 46 6.05 -0.88 19.11
N HIS A 47 4.93 -1.61 19.20
CA HIS A 47 4.88 -3.08 19.08
C HIS A 47 4.66 -3.61 17.66
N ARG A 48 4.41 -2.73 16.67
CA ARG A 48 4.15 -3.17 15.29
C ARG A 48 5.41 -3.75 14.62
N GLU A 49 5.28 -4.95 14.04
CA GLU A 49 6.38 -5.63 13.34
C GLU A 49 6.92 -4.76 12.18
N ARG A 50 8.19 -4.33 12.26
CA ARG A 50 8.83 -3.49 11.22
C ARG A 50 9.40 -4.29 10.05
N LYS A 51 9.48 -5.62 10.16
CA LYS A 51 10.01 -6.52 9.13
C LYS A 51 8.95 -6.98 8.12
N THR A 52 7.82 -6.31 8.05
CA THR A 52 6.69 -6.60 7.15
C THR A 52 6.42 -5.42 6.23
N LEU A 53 5.72 -5.69 5.13
CA LEU A 53 5.14 -4.64 4.29
C LEU A 53 3.97 -3.97 5.01
N TRP A 54 4.04 -2.66 5.16
CA TRP A 54 2.92 -1.84 5.61
C TRP A 54 2.35 -1.09 4.41
N TRP A 55 1.14 -1.41 4.00
CA TRP A 55 0.53 -0.71 2.87
C TRP A 55 -0.85 -0.19 3.19
N ARG A 56 -1.25 0.86 2.49
CA ARG A 56 -2.57 1.47 2.64
C ARG A 56 -3.05 2.08 1.34
N VAL A 57 -4.37 2.21 1.24
CA VAL A 57 -5.06 2.86 0.13
C VAL A 57 -5.68 4.17 0.63
N SER A 58 -5.31 5.27 -0.01
CA SER A 58 -5.81 6.61 0.25
C SER A 58 -6.85 7.02 -0.78
N VAL A 59 -7.99 7.51 -0.30
CA VAL A 59 -9.09 8.07 -1.10
C VAL A 59 -9.03 9.60 -1.17
N SER A 60 -7.91 10.21 -0.76
CA SER A 60 -7.81 11.66 -0.60
C SER A 60 -8.04 12.45 -1.89
N GLN A 61 -7.71 11.89 -3.07
CA GLN A 61 -7.92 12.58 -4.36
C GLN A 61 -9.37 12.50 -4.85
N ILE A 62 -10.19 11.60 -4.28
CA ILE A 62 -11.61 11.45 -4.60
C ILE A 62 -12.49 11.88 -3.41
N GLN A 63 -11.98 12.79 -2.57
CA GLN A 63 -12.66 13.25 -1.36
C GLN A 63 -14.03 13.88 -1.67
N GLN A 64 -14.17 14.53 -2.83
CA GLN A 64 -15.42 15.15 -3.28
C GLN A 64 -16.49 14.13 -3.70
N SER A 65 -16.12 12.91 -4.07
CA SER A 65 -17.08 11.86 -4.43
C SER A 65 -17.89 11.41 -3.22
N LYS A 66 -19.11 10.89 -3.43
CA LYS A 66 -19.96 10.36 -2.35
C LYS A 66 -19.24 9.27 -1.53
N ARG A 67 -19.56 9.15 -0.24
CA ARG A 67 -18.95 8.15 0.67
C ARG A 67 -19.00 6.73 0.11
N VAL A 68 -20.13 6.33 -0.49
CA VAL A 68 -20.32 5.01 -1.11
C VAL A 68 -19.29 4.79 -2.23
N VAL A 69 -19.10 5.77 -3.11
CA VAL A 69 -18.11 5.73 -4.19
C VAL A 69 -16.70 5.58 -3.63
N ARG A 70 -16.32 6.40 -2.64
CA ARG A 70 -14.98 6.31 -2.01
C ARG A 70 -14.73 4.94 -1.39
N SER A 71 -15.73 4.39 -0.69
CA SER A 71 -15.65 3.06 -0.08
C SER A 71 -15.52 1.96 -1.13
N TRP A 72 -16.32 2.06 -2.20
CA TRP A 72 -16.33 1.11 -3.31
C TRP A 72 -15.00 1.10 -4.07
N CYS A 73 -14.49 2.25 -4.50
CA CYS A 73 -13.16 2.35 -5.13
C CYS A 73 -12.08 1.84 -4.17
N GLY A 74 -12.07 2.30 -2.92
CA GLY A 74 -11.13 1.85 -1.91
C GLY A 74 -11.10 0.33 -1.74
N ARG A 75 -12.26 -0.35 -1.79
CA ARG A 75 -12.34 -1.81 -1.69
C ARG A 75 -11.79 -2.50 -2.93
N ARG A 76 -12.17 -2.04 -4.14
CA ARG A 76 -11.68 -2.60 -5.41
C ARG A 76 -10.16 -2.55 -5.50
N VAL A 77 -9.58 -1.41 -5.19
CA VAL A 77 -8.12 -1.20 -5.18
C VAL A 77 -7.42 -2.13 -4.19
N ARG A 78 -7.94 -2.30 -2.97
CA ARG A 78 -7.36 -3.23 -2.00
C ARG A 78 -7.38 -4.67 -2.52
N ILE A 79 -8.51 -5.11 -3.08
CA ILE A 79 -8.65 -6.47 -3.61
C ILE A 79 -7.68 -6.68 -4.77
N ALA A 80 -7.64 -5.76 -5.73
CA ALA A 80 -6.75 -5.82 -6.88
C ALA A 80 -5.28 -5.87 -6.46
N PHE A 81 -4.87 -5.04 -5.50
CA PHE A 81 -3.48 -5.03 -5.01
C PHE A 81 -3.12 -6.29 -4.22
N GLU A 82 -4.02 -6.80 -3.38
CA GLU A 82 -3.82 -8.09 -2.69
C GLU A 82 -3.69 -9.25 -3.70
N GLN A 83 -4.48 -9.24 -4.77
CA GLN A 83 -4.38 -10.23 -5.85
C GLN A 83 -3.04 -10.12 -6.58
N ALA A 84 -2.59 -8.90 -6.89
CA ALA A 84 -1.28 -8.66 -7.51
C ALA A 84 -0.13 -9.18 -6.62
N LEU A 85 -0.18 -8.93 -5.31
CA LEU A 85 0.81 -9.49 -4.36
C LEU A 85 0.83 -11.01 -4.39
N LYS A 86 -0.34 -11.65 -4.33
CA LYS A 86 -0.45 -13.12 -4.38
C LYS A 86 0.09 -13.70 -5.68
N GLN A 87 -0.20 -13.09 -6.81
CA GLN A 87 0.33 -13.49 -8.12
C GLN A 87 1.86 -13.43 -8.19
N GLN A 88 2.48 -12.53 -7.40
CA GLN A 88 3.93 -12.43 -7.26
C GLN A 88 4.49 -13.34 -6.14
N GLY A 89 3.68 -14.26 -5.60
CA GLY A 89 4.09 -15.17 -4.53
C GLY A 89 4.23 -14.50 -3.17
N LEU A 90 3.58 -13.36 -2.94
CA LEU A 90 3.65 -12.59 -1.70
C LEU A 90 2.30 -12.58 -0.97
N ASP A 91 2.35 -12.72 0.35
CA ASP A 91 1.21 -12.46 1.23
C ASP A 91 0.96 -10.94 1.37
N LYS A 92 -0.19 -10.58 1.95
CA LYS A 92 -0.60 -9.20 2.28
C LYS A 92 0.44 -8.44 3.11
N LEU A 93 1.26 -9.16 3.86
CA LEU A 93 2.36 -8.62 4.68
C LEU A 93 3.72 -8.58 3.95
N GLY A 94 3.76 -8.88 2.66
CA GLY A 94 4.99 -8.92 1.84
C GLY A 94 5.93 -10.08 2.17
N LYS A 95 5.45 -11.10 2.90
CA LYS A 95 6.18 -12.35 3.16
C LYS A 95 5.97 -13.31 1.98
N PRO A 96 6.99 -14.10 1.58
CA PRO A 96 6.79 -15.12 0.56
C PRO A 96 5.76 -16.17 1.00
N LEU A 97 4.91 -16.60 0.06
CA LEU A 97 4.01 -17.72 0.25
C LEU A 97 4.83 -19.02 0.19
N VAL A 98 4.69 -19.87 1.22
CA VAL A 98 5.50 -21.10 1.40
C VAL A 98 5.27 -22.14 0.29
N SER A 99 4.13 -22.07 -0.41
CA SER A 99 3.66 -23.14 -1.30
C SER A 99 3.86 -22.91 -2.80
N GLU A 100 4.34 -21.74 -3.24
CA GLU A 100 4.44 -21.43 -4.67
C GLU A 100 5.86 -20.93 -5.02
N CYS A 101 6.68 -21.86 -5.53
CA CYS A 101 7.99 -21.65 -6.16
C CYS A 101 9.07 -20.88 -5.35
N PRO A 102 10.16 -21.54 -4.93
CA PRO A 102 11.26 -20.92 -4.16
C PRO A 102 12.06 -19.85 -4.93
N SER A 103 11.75 -19.58 -6.21
CA SER A 103 12.56 -18.73 -7.09
C SER A 103 12.02 -17.30 -7.35
N ARG A 104 10.80 -16.94 -6.92
CA ARG A 104 10.21 -15.62 -7.27
C ARG A 104 9.82 -14.71 -6.09
N GLY A 105 9.39 -15.25 -4.96
CA GLY A 105 8.91 -14.44 -3.83
C GLY A 105 10.02 -13.80 -3.01
N LYS A 106 10.70 -12.76 -3.51
CA LYS A 106 11.60 -11.96 -2.66
C LYS A 106 10.76 -11.20 -1.64
N LYS A 107 11.09 -11.36 -0.35
CA LYS A 107 10.42 -10.65 0.75
C LYS A 107 10.40 -9.14 0.49
N LEU A 108 9.20 -8.55 0.48
CA LEU A 108 8.98 -7.12 0.33
C LEU A 108 8.69 -6.50 1.70
N THR A 109 9.44 -5.46 2.07
CA THR A 109 9.29 -4.77 3.37
C THR A 109 9.29 -3.27 3.18
N GLY A 110 8.73 -2.53 4.13
CA GLY A 110 8.70 -1.07 4.07
C GLY A 110 7.28 -0.55 4.06
N THR A 111 7.08 0.62 3.47
CA THR A 111 5.76 1.27 3.41
C THR A 111 5.34 1.58 1.99
N ILE A 112 4.11 1.17 1.65
CA ILE A 112 3.45 1.52 0.39
C ILE A 112 2.23 2.39 0.67
N GLU A 113 2.09 3.48 -0.08
CA GLU A 113 0.88 4.28 -0.13
C GLU A 113 0.35 4.32 -1.54
N ILE A 114 -0.88 3.83 -1.70
CA ILE A 114 -1.60 3.83 -2.97
C ILE A 114 -2.63 4.95 -2.91
N TYR A 115 -2.52 5.92 -3.80
CA TYR A 115 -3.50 7.00 -3.95
C TYR A 115 -4.40 6.68 -5.13
N ILE A 116 -5.70 6.59 -4.86
CA ILE A 116 -6.71 6.44 -5.90
C ILE A 116 -6.84 7.76 -6.64
N GLN A 117 -6.78 7.74 -7.96
CA GLN A 117 -7.01 8.90 -8.82
C GLN A 117 -8.47 8.94 -9.30
N PRO A 118 -9.00 10.13 -9.66
CA PRO A 118 -10.38 10.27 -10.14
C PRO A 118 -10.81 9.30 -11.24
N PRO A 119 -9.97 8.95 -12.25
CA PRO A 119 -10.34 7.98 -13.29
C PRO A 119 -10.69 6.58 -12.78
N CYS A 120 -10.22 6.20 -11.58
CA CYS A 120 -10.55 4.91 -10.97
C CYS A 120 -12.06 4.73 -10.71
N VAL A 121 -12.84 5.82 -10.63
CA VAL A 121 -14.29 5.77 -10.36
C VAL A 121 -15.05 5.15 -11.53
N THR A 122 -14.65 5.44 -12.76
CA THR A 122 -15.33 4.96 -13.98
C THR A 122 -14.67 3.75 -14.61
N GLN A 123 -13.45 3.40 -14.17
CA GLN A 123 -12.70 2.27 -14.73
C GLN A 123 -13.27 0.92 -14.27
N ASP A 124 -13.24 -0.06 -15.19
CA ASP A 124 -13.60 -1.45 -14.94
C ASP A 124 -12.60 -2.17 -14.04
N PHE A 125 -13.04 -3.26 -13.40
CA PHE A 125 -12.24 -3.91 -12.37
C PHE A 125 -11.01 -4.60 -12.95
N GLU A 126 -11.14 -5.17 -14.15
CA GLU A 126 -10.02 -5.74 -14.88
C GLU A 126 -8.93 -4.69 -15.17
N GLY A 127 -9.32 -3.45 -15.52
CA GLY A 127 -8.40 -2.34 -15.70
C GLY A 127 -7.64 -2.01 -14.41
N ILE A 128 -8.36 -1.94 -13.28
CA ILE A 128 -7.74 -1.71 -11.96
C ILE A 128 -6.78 -2.84 -11.58
N GLN A 129 -7.11 -4.10 -11.91
CA GLN A 129 -6.23 -5.24 -11.67
C GLN A 129 -4.95 -5.15 -12.50
N LYS A 130 -5.06 -4.82 -13.79
CA LYS A 130 -3.90 -4.61 -14.68
C LYS A 130 -3.01 -3.49 -14.16
N ASP A 131 -3.60 -2.37 -13.76
CA ASP A 131 -2.87 -1.23 -13.18
C ASP A 131 -2.14 -1.64 -11.89
N ALA A 132 -2.81 -2.31 -10.96
CA ALA A 132 -2.21 -2.76 -9.71
C ALA A 132 -1.06 -3.75 -9.94
N HIS A 133 -1.23 -4.69 -10.87
CA HIS A 133 -0.19 -5.65 -11.24
C HIS A 133 1.02 -4.94 -11.86
N HIS A 134 0.80 -4.06 -12.83
CA HIS A 134 1.87 -3.30 -13.48
C HIS A 134 2.68 -2.47 -12.47
N LEU A 135 2.00 -1.74 -11.57
CA LEU A 135 2.65 -0.94 -10.53
C LEU A 135 3.48 -1.78 -9.57
N LEU A 136 3.01 -2.97 -9.20
CA LEU A 136 3.75 -3.88 -8.33
C LEU A 136 4.99 -4.45 -9.04
N THR A 137 4.86 -4.86 -10.31
CA THR A 137 5.99 -5.36 -11.10
C THR A 137 7.10 -4.31 -11.22
N LEU A 138 6.76 -3.07 -11.57
CA LEU A 138 7.72 -1.96 -11.61
C LEU A 138 8.43 -1.74 -10.27
N LEU A 139 7.70 -1.87 -9.16
CA LEU A 139 8.28 -1.76 -7.82
C LEU A 139 9.27 -2.91 -7.54
N LEU A 140 8.90 -4.15 -7.86
CA LEU A 140 9.75 -5.31 -7.64
C LEU A 140 11.02 -5.26 -8.49
N ASP A 141 10.91 -4.80 -9.74
CA ASP A 141 12.05 -4.60 -10.63
C ASP A 141 13.01 -3.54 -10.07
N HIS A 142 12.48 -2.41 -9.60
CA HIS A 142 13.27 -1.37 -8.95
C HIS A 142 13.97 -1.86 -7.67
N GLU A 143 13.30 -2.67 -6.85
CA GLU A 143 13.94 -3.25 -5.66
C GLU A 143 14.97 -4.34 -6.00
N SER A 144 14.86 -4.96 -7.18
CA SER A 144 15.85 -5.93 -7.66
C SER A 144 17.12 -5.26 -8.18
N THR A 145 17.05 -4.06 -8.76
CA THR A 145 18.24 -3.32 -9.26
C THR A 145 19.02 -2.61 -8.16
N ARG A 146 18.40 -2.38 -6.99
CA ARG A 146 19.02 -1.68 -5.86
C ARG A 146 19.97 -2.56 -5.02
N LYS A 147 19.91 -3.87 -5.19
CA LYS A 147 20.77 -4.84 -4.48
C LYS A 147 21.93 -5.24 -5.37
#